data_AF-A0A7R9FCY8-F1
#
_entry.id   AF-A0A7R9FCY8-F1
#
_cell.length_a   1.000
_cell.length_b   1.000
_cell.length_c   1.000
_cell.angle_alpha   90.00
_cell.angle_beta   90.00
_cell.angle_gamma   90.00
#
_symmetry.space_group_name_H-M   'P 1'
#
loop_
_entity.id
_entity.type
_entity.pdbx_description
1 polymer ?
#
loop_
_entity_poly.entity_id
_entity_poly.type
_entity_poly.pdbx_seq_one_letter_code
_entity_poly.pdbx_strand_id
1 'polypeptide(L)'
;MSLQVLGNLTILNIDGHEFESLPTDAFGAGLVPNHLEKLHLTNGRLSVLPTEALAPLRKLKVLDLHGNHLKDLKKNQFRGLRDAEVLDLSFNNITKLDSSHLADLNKMSWCNLSNNAILELTR
;
A
#
# COMPACT_ATOMS: atom_id res chain seq x y z
N MET A 1 -9.82 -5.25 15.94
CA MET A 1 -8.99 -5.58 17.12
C MET A 1 -7.59 -5.08 16.79
N SER A 2 -7.23 -3.94 17.37
CA SER A 2 -6.29 -2.99 16.77
C SER A 2 -4.84 -3.29 17.12
N LEU A 3 -3.93 -3.07 16.16
CA LEU A 3 -2.46 -3.16 16.28
C LEU A 3 -1.87 -2.11 17.26
N GLN A 4 -2.69 -1.47 18.09
CA GLN A 4 -2.34 -0.37 19.00
C GLN A 4 -1.25 -0.74 20.02
N VAL A 5 -1.08 -2.03 20.33
CA VAL A 5 -0.06 -2.53 21.27
C VAL A 5 1.35 -2.54 20.66
N LEU A 6 1.48 -2.47 19.33
CA LEU A 6 2.75 -2.63 18.61
C LEU A 6 3.51 -1.30 18.46
N GLY A 7 3.60 -0.51 19.53
CA GLY A 7 3.95 0.91 19.47
C GLY A 7 5.31 1.27 18.87
N ASN A 8 6.26 0.32 18.79
CA ASN A 8 7.58 0.49 18.19
C ASN A 8 7.81 -0.34 16.92
N LEU A 9 6.75 -0.89 16.34
CA LEU A 9 6.87 -1.73 15.15
C LEU A 9 7.36 -0.90 13.96
N THR A 10 8.52 -1.26 13.42
CA THR A 10 9.09 -0.64 12.22
C THR A 10 8.82 -1.47 10.96
N ILE A 11 8.58 -2.77 11.11
CA ILE A 11 8.29 -3.70 10.01
C ILE A 11 7.07 -4.53 10.39
N LEU A 12 6.03 -4.48 9.56
CA LEU A 12 4.88 -5.38 9.64
C LEU A 12 4.86 -6.25 8.39
N ASN A 13 4.91 -7.57 8.59
CA ASN A 13 4.79 -8.54 7.52
C ASN A 13 3.56 -9.42 7.76
N ILE A 14 2.65 -9.43 6.80
CA ILE A 14 1.47 -10.30 6.75
C ILE A 14 1.45 -10.94 5.36
N ASP A 15 1.89 -12.18 5.30
CA ASP A 15 1.94 -12.98 4.06
C ASP A 15 0.85 -14.06 4.08
N GLY A 16 0.28 -14.39 2.92
CA GLY A 16 -0.66 -15.51 2.81
C GLY A 16 -2.02 -15.25 3.46
N HIS A 17 -2.46 -13.99 3.55
CA HIS A 17 -3.70 -13.63 4.23
C HIS A 17 -4.96 -13.85 3.37
N GLU A 18 -6.09 -14.07 4.03
CA GLU A 18 -7.38 -14.31 3.35
C GLU A 18 -8.29 -13.09 3.25
N PHE A 19 -7.96 -11.98 3.92
CA PHE A 19 -8.83 -10.80 3.89
C PHE A 19 -8.79 -10.13 2.51
N GLU A 20 -9.96 -9.69 2.06
CA GLU A 20 -10.13 -9.03 0.76
C GLU A 20 -10.01 -7.50 0.85
N SER A 21 -10.15 -6.94 2.06
CA SER A 21 -10.10 -5.51 2.28
C SER A 21 -9.42 -5.13 3.58
N LEU A 22 -8.82 -3.93 3.60
CA LEU A 22 -8.40 -3.28 4.83
C LEU A 22 -9.52 -2.36 5.36
N PRO A 23 -9.73 -2.30 6.69
CA PRO A 23 -10.51 -1.24 7.30
C PRO A 23 -9.93 0.15 7.01
N THR A 24 -10.78 1.17 6.91
CA THR A 24 -10.36 2.57 6.66
C THR A 24 -9.46 3.13 7.76
N ASP A 25 -9.57 2.60 8.97
CA ASP A 25 -8.81 2.98 10.15
C ASP A 25 -7.79 1.91 10.58
N ALA A 26 -7.43 0.98 9.68
CA ALA A 26 -6.53 -0.15 9.97
C ALA A 26 -5.24 0.27 10.69
N PHE A 27 -4.69 1.43 10.31
CA PHE A 27 -3.52 2.03 10.92
C PHE A 27 -3.80 3.41 11.54
N GLY A 28 -5.07 3.79 11.74
CA GLY A 28 -5.41 5.14 12.23
C GLY A 28 -5.17 5.38 13.72
N ALA A 29 -4.99 4.31 14.50
CA ALA A 29 -4.96 4.38 15.96
C ALA A 29 -3.64 3.87 16.58
N GLY A 30 -3.25 4.45 17.71
CA GLY A 30 -2.05 4.06 18.46
C GLY A 30 -0.77 4.70 17.93
N LEU A 31 0.38 4.10 18.26
CA LEU A 31 1.71 4.63 17.91
C LEU A 31 2.31 4.05 16.62
N VAL A 32 1.66 3.03 16.02
CA VAL A 32 2.12 2.37 14.77
C VAL A 32 2.39 3.37 13.63
N PRO A 33 1.54 4.38 13.37
CA PRO A 33 1.77 5.36 12.29
C PRO A 33 3.07 6.14 12.39
N ASN A 34 3.59 6.29 13.62
CA ASN A 34 4.74 7.12 13.89
C ASN A 34 6.07 6.38 13.69
N HIS A 35 6.05 5.05 13.59
CA HIS A 35 7.27 4.23 13.57
C HIS A 35 7.33 3.23 12.42
N LEU A 36 6.20 2.85 11.81
CA LEU A 36 6.19 1.84 10.77
C LEU A 36 6.89 2.35 9.50
N GLU A 37 7.99 1.69 9.14
CA GLU A 37 8.80 2.02 7.96
C GLU A 37 8.57 1.04 6.81
N LYS A 38 8.18 -0.21 7.10
CA LYS A 38 7.94 -1.24 6.09
C LYS A 38 6.63 -1.97 6.36
N LEU A 39 5.79 -2.04 5.33
CA LEU A 39 4.53 -2.75 5.37
C LEU A 39 4.49 -3.73 4.20
N HIS A 40 4.47 -5.02 4.52
CA HIS A 40 4.31 -6.09 3.56
C HIS A 40 2.95 -6.75 3.82
N LEU A 41 2.05 -6.67 2.85
CA LEU A 41 0.77 -7.37 2.82
C LEU A 41 0.74 -8.18 1.53
N THR A 42 1.28 -9.39 1.55
CA THR A 42 1.71 -10.10 0.32
C THR A 42 1.02 -11.45 0.15
N ASN A 43 0.98 -11.93 -1.11
CA ASN A 43 0.51 -13.27 -1.47
C ASN A 43 -0.85 -13.65 -0.89
N GLY A 44 -1.83 -12.75 -0.99
CA GLY A 44 -3.16 -12.97 -0.44
C GLY A 44 -4.27 -12.48 -1.35
N ARG A 45 -5.40 -12.10 -0.75
CA ARG A 45 -6.64 -11.80 -1.48
C ARG A 45 -7.05 -10.33 -1.49
N LEU A 46 -6.14 -9.42 -1.11
CA LEU A 46 -6.47 -8.01 -0.98
C LEU A 46 -6.89 -7.44 -2.34
N SER A 47 -8.16 -7.06 -2.46
CA SER A 47 -8.74 -6.48 -3.67
C SER A 47 -9.24 -5.05 -3.45
N VAL A 48 -9.54 -4.69 -2.20
CA VAL A 48 -10.02 -3.36 -1.83
C VAL A 48 -9.07 -2.70 -0.82
N LEU A 49 -8.41 -1.64 -1.28
CA LEU A 49 -7.57 -0.78 -0.45
C LEU A 49 -8.21 0.62 -0.35
N PRO A 50 -8.87 0.97 0.76
CA PRO A 50 -9.35 2.33 0.98
C PRO A 50 -8.20 3.34 1.00
N THR A 51 -8.40 4.51 0.41
CA THR A 51 -7.39 5.57 0.35
C THR A 51 -6.97 6.05 1.75
N GLU A 52 -7.88 5.95 2.71
CA GLU A 52 -7.68 6.36 4.10
C GLU A 52 -6.85 5.35 4.90
N ALA A 53 -6.85 4.06 4.50
CA ALA A 53 -6.29 2.98 5.28
C ALA A 53 -4.79 3.18 5.56
N LEU A 54 -4.02 3.58 4.53
CA LEU A 54 -2.58 3.78 4.62
C LEU A 54 -2.16 5.23 4.90
N ALA A 55 -3.09 6.19 4.79
CA ALA A 55 -2.78 7.61 4.90
C ALA A 55 -2.07 8.05 6.20
N PRO A 56 -2.30 7.41 7.36
CA PRO A 56 -1.57 7.70 8.59
C PRO A 56 -0.07 7.34 8.54
N LEU A 57 0.36 6.40 7.68
CA LEU A 57 1.70 5.81 7.68
C LEU A 57 2.77 6.73 7.05
N ARG A 58 2.91 7.94 7.58
CA ARG A 58 3.75 9.01 7.00
C ARG A 58 5.26 8.73 7.04
N LYS A 59 5.69 7.70 7.79
CA LYS A 59 7.09 7.26 7.89
C LYS A 59 7.40 6.04 7.03
N LEU A 60 6.41 5.52 6.30
CA LEU A 60 6.59 4.34 5.47
C LEU A 60 7.57 4.62 4.34
N LYS A 61 8.60 3.78 4.24
CA LYS A 61 9.63 3.79 3.19
C LYS A 61 9.39 2.68 2.17
N VAL A 62 8.85 1.54 2.62
CA VAL A 62 8.59 0.36 1.77
C VAL A 62 7.13 -0.05 1.91
N LEU A 63 6.42 -0.08 0.78
CA LEU A 63 5.10 -0.67 0.65
C LEU A 63 5.16 -1.82 -0.35
N ASP A 64 4.95 -3.03 0.15
CA ASP A 64 4.89 -4.24 -0.66
C ASP A 64 3.48 -4.83 -0.58
N LEU A 65 2.79 -4.81 -1.72
CA LEU A 65 1.45 -5.34 -1.92
C LEU A 65 1.44 -6.41 -3.03
N HIS A 66 2.59 -7.03 -3.32
CA HIS A 66 2.68 -8.01 -4.40
C HIS A 66 1.83 -9.26 -4.14
N GLY A 67 1.39 -9.91 -5.21
CA GLY A 67 0.66 -11.17 -5.12
C GLY A 67 -0.73 -11.00 -4.51
N ASN A 68 -1.42 -9.91 -4.84
CA ASN A 68 -2.78 -9.64 -4.39
C ASN A 68 -3.75 -9.54 -5.58
N HIS A 69 -4.96 -9.00 -5.35
CA HIS A 69 -6.03 -8.90 -6.34
C HIS A 69 -6.42 -7.45 -6.62
N LEU A 70 -5.49 -6.51 -6.45
CA LEU A 70 -5.74 -5.09 -6.73
C LEU A 70 -5.96 -4.89 -8.22
N LYS A 71 -7.09 -4.27 -8.57
CA LYS A 71 -7.49 -4.05 -9.97
C LYS A 71 -7.56 -2.57 -10.34
N ASP A 72 -8.20 -1.78 -9.49
CA ASP A 72 -8.43 -0.36 -9.73
C ASP A 72 -7.71 0.44 -8.66
N LEU A 73 -6.84 1.38 -9.08
CA LEU A 73 -6.25 2.36 -8.18
C LEU A 73 -7.07 3.65 -8.25
N LYS A 74 -7.31 4.27 -7.10
CA LYS A 74 -7.98 5.56 -7.03
C LYS A 74 -6.99 6.71 -7.18
N LYS A 75 -7.50 7.90 -7.52
CA LYS A 75 -6.73 9.14 -7.38
C LYS A 75 -6.22 9.26 -5.94
N ASN A 76 -4.92 9.55 -5.80
CA ASN A 76 -4.21 9.62 -4.52
C ASN A 76 -4.31 8.32 -3.69
N GLN A 77 -4.32 7.15 -4.32
CA GLN A 77 -4.42 5.85 -3.63
C GLN A 77 -3.43 5.71 -2.46
N PHE A 78 -2.25 6.32 -2.58
CA PHE A 78 -1.16 6.28 -1.62
C PHE A 78 -0.98 7.62 -0.89
N ARG A 79 -2.08 8.35 -0.67
CA ARG A 79 -2.07 9.65 0.01
C ARG A 79 -1.29 9.59 1.31
N GLY A 80 -0.40 10.55 1.54
CA GLY A 80 0.35 10.66 2.79
C GLY A 80 1.66 9.87 2.85
N LEU A 81 1.89 8.92 1.92
CA LEU A 81 3.11 8.11 1.84
C LEU A 81 4.27 8.85 1.15
N ARG A 82 4.52 10.10 1.56
CA ARG A 82 5.49 11.00 0.90
C ARG A 82 6.95 10.57 1.06
N ASP A 83 7.22 9.76 2.08
CA ASP A 83 8.54 9.22 2.36
C ASP A 83 8.75 7.82 1.76
N ALA A 84 7.77 7.26 1.04
CA ALA A 84 7.90 5.96 0.40
C ALA A 84 8.92 6.01 -0.75
N GLU A 85 9.89 5.10 -0.70
CA GLU A 85 10.99 4.96 -1.65
C GLU A 85 10.76 3.77 -2.58
N VAL A 86 10.08 2.74 -2.08
CA VAL A 86 9.85 1.44 -2.74
C VAL A 86 8.36 1.11 -2.73
N LEU A 87 7.80 0.87 -3.91
CA LEU A 87 6.44 0.38 -4.10
C LEU A 87 6.46 -0.90 -4.95
N ASP A 88 6.00 -2.02 -4.39
CA ASP A 88 5.72 -3.24 -5.15
C ASP A 88 4.22 -3.48 -5.26
N LEU A 89 3.72 -3.46 -6.50
CA LEU A 89 2.35 -3.78 -6.90
C LEU A 89 2.33 -4.94 -7.91
N SER A 90 3.43 -5.68 -8.04
CA SER A 90 3.52 -6.78 -9.00
C SER A 90 2.57 -7.92 -8.65
N PHE A 91 2.26 -8.76 -9.65
CA PHE A 91 1.36 -9.90 -9.48
C PHE A 91 0.00 -9.48 -8.89
N ASN A 92 -0.57 -8.43 -9.47
CA ASN A 92 -1.92 -7.96 -9.19
C ASN A 92 -2.73 -7.95 -10.49
N ASN A 93 -3.92 -7.34 -10.49
CA ASN A 93 -4.82 -7.28 -11.63
C ASN A 93 -5.01 -5.86 -12.16
N ILE A 94 -4.03 -4.97 -11.95
CA ILE A 94 -4.15 -3.55 -12.28
C ILE A 94 -4.28 -3.39 -13.79
N THR A 95 -5.34 -2.73 -14.25
CA THR A 95 -5.64 -2.57 -15.69
C THR A 95 -5.22 -1.20 -16.24
N LYS A 96 -5.16 -0.20 -15.37
CA LYS A 96 -4.84 1.19 -15.72
C LYS A 96 -3.91 1.80 -14.69
N LEU A 97 -2.92 2.53 -15.17
CA LEU A 97 -2.08 3.37 -14.33
C LEU A 97 -2.06 4.80 -14.85
N ASP A 98 -2.28 5.73 -13.93
CA ASP A 98 -2.34 7.17 -14.16
C ASP A 98 -1.43 7.89 -13.16
N SER A 99 -0.84 9.03 -13.53
CA SER A 99 0.05 9.77 -12.62
C SER A 99 -0.65 10.18 -11.33
N SER A 100 -1.96 10.42 -11.36
CA SER A 100 -2.74 10.80 -10.20
C SER A 100 -2.88 9.69 -9.17
N HIS A 101 -2.65 8.42 -9.54
CA HIS A 101 -2.64 7.31 -8.59
C HIS A 101 -1.41 7.35 -7.67
N LEU A 102 -0.28 7.84 -8.19
CA LEU A 102 1.04 7.83 -7.55
C LEU A 102 1.51 9.23 -7.10
N ALA A 103 0.67 10.26 -7.26
CA ALA A 103 1.07 11.67 -7.14
C ALA A 103 1.64 12.10 -5.78
N ASP A 104 1.34 11.36 -4.70
CA ASP A 104 1.86 11.67 -3.36
C ASP A 104 3.20 10.97 -3.04
N LEU A 105 3.68 10.07 -3.90
CA LEU A 105 4.90 9.25 -3.69
C LEU A 105 6.17 10.02 -4.09
N ASN A 106 6.41 11.16 -3.44
CA ASN A 106 7.43 12.15 -3.86
C ASN A 106 8.88 11.66 -3.80
N LYS A 107 9.19 10.64 -2.99
CA LYS A 107 10.54 10.07 -2.84
C LYS A 107 10.70 8.71 -3.51
N MET A 108 9.69 8.24 -4.23
CA MET A 108 9.72 6.92 -4.84
C MET A 108 10.84 6.85 -5.87
N SER A 109 11.73 5.88 -5.70
CA SER A 109 12.87 5.62 -6.57
C SER A 109 12.79 4.26 -7.25
N TRP A 110 11.98 3.34 -6.69
CA TRP A 110 11.74 2.03 -7.23
C TRP A 110 10.25 1.70 -7.21
N CYS A 111 9.73 1.24 -8.35
CA CYS A 111 8.35 0.83 -8.51
C CYS A 111 8.28 -0.43 -9.37
N ASN A 112 7.59 -1.46 -8.89
CA ASN A 112 7.36 -2.70 -9.62
C ASN A 112 5.87 -2.90 -9.89
N LEU A 113 5.52 -2.95 -11.17
CA LEU A 113 4.16 -3.17 -11.68
C LEU A 113 4.08 -4.38 -12.60
N SER A 114 5.13 -5.23 -12.61
CA SER A 114 5.17 -6.43 -13.44
C SER A 114 4.03 -7.39 -13.12
N ASN A 115 3.64 -8.23 -14.07
CA ASN A 115 2.56 -9.21 -13.88
C ASN A 115 1.24 -8.56 -13.43
N ASN A 116 0.88 -7.45 -14.08
CA ASN A 116 -0.44 -6.84 -14.03
C ASN A 116 -1.10 -6.90 -15.42
N ALA A 117 -2.32 -6.40 -15.53
CA ALA A 117 -3.07 -6.34 -16.78
C ALA A 117 -3.06 -4.92 -17.40
N ILE A 118 -1.97 -4.16 -17.20
CA ILE A 118 -1.89 -2.75 -17.62
C ILE A 118 -1.89 -2.67 -19.14
N LEU A 119 -2.95 -2.11 -19.71
CA LEU A 119 -3.09 -1.90 -21.15
C LEU A 119 -2.71 -0.49 -21.58
N GLU A 120 -2.78 0.48 -20.66
CA GLU A 120 -2.60 1.89 -20.94
C GLU A 120 -1.87 2.58 -19.77
N LEU A 121 -0.93 3.47 -20.12
CA LEU A 121 -0.30 4.41 -19.20
C LEU A 121 -0.83 5.81 -19.53
N THR A 122 -1.62 6.38 -18.63
CA THR A 122 -2.18 7.73 -18.80
C THR A 122 -1.41 8.76 -18.00
N ARG A 123 -1.50 10.01 -18.48
CA ARG A 123 -0.80 11.15 -17.91
C ARG A 123 -1.56 11.76 -16.75
#